data_AF-A0A924NP83-F1
#
_entry.id   AF-A0A924NP83-F1
#
_cell.length_a   1.000
_cell.length_b   1.000
_cell.length_c   1.000
_cell.angle_alpha   90.00
_cell.angle_beta   90.00
_cell.angle_gamma   90.00
#
_symmetry.space_group_name_H-M   'P 1'
#
loop_
_entity.id
_entity.type
_entity.pdbx_description
1 polymer ?
#
loop_
_entity_poly.entity_id
_entity_poly.type
_entity_poly.pdbx_seq_one_letter_code
_entity_poly.pdbx_strand_id
1 'polypeptide(L)'
;MSRRRVVVTGLGCVSPVGNTVADAWSALLAGQSGIDFIKSFDASPFSCKFGGEVKGFDINALIPEKEARHMDRFIHLGLAAAIEAVADSGLATGDALDPEEATRIGCNIGSGIGGLPLIEQMHGEFTSRGARRISPFFVPASIINMISGHVSIKFGFKGPNIAIATACTTGLHAIGQSARMIEYGDCDVMVAGGAESTMSPLGLGGFAAARALSTRNDDPATASRPWDKDRDGFVLGEGAGVLVIEEYEHAKARGAKIYAEIIGFGLSGDGYHMTAPNVDGPRRSMQMALKNAGVNADQVDYLNAHGTSTPLGDANETNAIKLAFGDHAKKLVVNSTKSMTGHLLGGAGGIESV
;
A
#
# COMPACT_ATOMS: atom_id res chain seq x y z
N MET A 1 -5.64 -31.57 6.44
CA MET A 1 -6.64 -30.55 6.82
C MET A 1 -6.98 -29.76 5.57
N SER A 2 -8.26 -29.46 5.33
CA SER A 2 -8.65 -28.50 4.29
C SER A 2 -8.12 -27.11 4.66
N ARG A 3 -7.55 -26.37 3.69
CA ARG A 3 -7.07 -25.00 3.87
C ARG A 3 -8.25 -24.10 4.27
N ARG A 4 -8.11 -23.28 5.32
CA ARG A 4 -9.17 -22.34 5.75
C ARG A 4 -9.37 -21.28 4.67
N ARG A 5 -10.61 -20.81 4.47
CA ARG A 5 -10.94 -19.80 3.45
C ARG A 5 -10.78 -18.40 4.05
N VAL A 6 -10.31 -17.45 3.25
CA VAL A 6 -10.01 -16.08 3.71
C VAL A 6 -10.87 -15.08 2.94
N VAL A 7 -11.60 -14.26 3.67
CA VAL A 7 -12.49 -13.23 3.12
C VAL A 7 -12.07 -11.84 3.57
N VAL A 8 -12.44 -10.84 2.77
CA VAL A 8 -12.26 -9.43 3.10
C VAL A 8 -13.54 -8.92 3.78
N THR A 9 -13.42 -8.43 5.01
CA THR A 9 -14.57 -7.96 5.80
C THR A 9 -14.53 -6.47 6.10
N GLY A 10 -13.40 -5.80 5.93
CA GLY A 10 -13.29 -4.35 6.10
C GLY A 10 -12.28 -3.71 5.15
N LEU A 11 -12.58 -2.48 4.73
CA LEU A 11 -11.77 -1.69 3.82
C LEU A 11 -11.39 -0.33 4.45
N GLY A 12 -10.17 0.13 4.20
CA GLY A 12 -9.74 1.46 4.62
C GLY A 12 -8.71 2.06 3.66
N CYS A 13 -8.85 3.36 3.38
CA CYS A 13 -8.05 4.05 2.37
C CYS A 13 -7.77 5.51 2.75
N VAL A 14 -6.51 5.90 2.63
CA VAL A 14 -6.10 7.31 2.56
C VAL A 14 -5.20 7.49 1.36
N SER A 15 -5.54 8.39 0.43
CA SER A 15 -4.87 8.50 -0.86
C SER A 15 -4.93 9.93 -1.42
N PRO A 16 -4.20 10.22 -2.51
CA PRO A 16 -4.23 11.55 -3.14
C PRO A 16 -5.57 11.92 -3.78
N VAL A 17 -6.47 10.96 -3.93
CA VAL A 17 -7.82 11.11 -4.51
C VAL A 17 -8.95 11.03 -3.47
N GLY A 18 -8.64 10.74 -2.20
CA GLY A 18 -9.64 10.67 -1.14
C GLY A 18 -9.06 10.15 0.18
N ASN A 19 -9.61 10.63 1.30
CA ASN A 19 -9.20 10.26 2.67
C ASN A 19 -10.07 9.16 3.29
N THR A 20 -11.03 8.63 2.52
CA THR A 20 -11.91 7.52 2.88
C THR A 20 -12.06 6.62 1.66
N VAL A 21 -12.49 5.37 1.87
CA VAL A 21 -12.82 4.43 0.78
C VAL A 21 -13.88 5.02 -0.14
N ALA A 22 -14.92 5.64 0.41
CA ALA A 22 -16.02 6.19 -0.38
C ALA A 22 -15.58 7.35 -1.29
N ASP A 23 -14.75 8.26 -0.76
CA ASP A 23 -14.24 9.40 -1.53
C ASP A 23 -13.28 8.94 -2.62
N ALA A 24 -12.32 8.07 -2.26
CA ALA A 24 -11.33 7.56 -3.19
C ALA A 24 -11.99 6.77 -4.33
N TRP A 25 -12.92 5.87 -4.00
CA TRP A 25 -13.65 5.09 -5.01
C TRP A 25 -14.45 5.97 -5.96
N SER A 26 -15.16 6.98 -5.43
CA SER A 26 -15.93 7.92 -6.24
C SER A 26 -15.05 8.75 -7.18
N ALA A 27 -13.89 9.20 -6.70
CA ALA A 27 -12.92 9.94 -7.51
C ALA A 27 -12.30 9.09 -8.62
N LEU A 28 -11.96 7.82 -8.32
CA LEU A 28 -11.42 6.86 -9.30
C LEU A 28 -12.44 6.56 -10.41
N LEU A 29 -13.70 6.34 -10.07
CA LEU A 29 -14.78 6.14 -11.06
C LEU A 29 -15.00 7.36 -11.94
N ALA A 30 -14.76 8.57 -11.42
CA ALA A 30 -14.86 9.82 -12.16
C ALA A 30 -13.58 10.17 -12.96
N GLY A 31 -12.52 9.34 -12.89
CA GLY A 31 -11.26 9.59 -13.59
C GLY A 31 -10.50 10.81 -13.05
N GLN A 32 -10.68 11.16 -11.78
CA GLN A 32 -10.10 12.37 -11.19
C GLN A 32 -8.63 12.15 -10.81
N SER A 33 -7.74 13.00 -11.34
CA SER A 33 -6.32 12.96 -10.99
C SER A 33 -6.07 13.51 -9.59
N GLY A 34 -5.33 12.74 -8.78
CA GLY A 34 -4.80 13.17 -7.50
C GLY A 34 -3.48 13.95 -7.62
N ILE A 35 -2.89 14.02 -8.81
CA ILE A 35 -1.57 14.60 -9.04
C ILE A 35 -1.64 16.13 -9.14
N ASP A 36 -0.81 16.82 -8.37
CA ASP A 36 -0.67 18.28 -8.37
C ASP A 36 0.79 18.65 -8.04
N PHE A 37 1.14 19.94 -8.14
CA PHE A 37 2.41 20.45 -7.66
C PHE A 37 2.58 20.16 -6.16
N ILE A 38 3.80 19.82 -5.78
CA ILE A 38 4.19 19.52 -4.39
C ILE A 38 4.05 20.80 -3.55
N LYS A 39 3.36 20.69 -2.41
CA LYS A 39 3.16 21.81 -1.46
C LYS A 39 3.84 21.55 -0.12
N SER A 40 4.24 20.32 0.17
CA SER A 40 4.88 19.94 1.45
C SER A 40 6.31 20.48 1.63
N PHE A 41 7.03 20.79 0.55
CA PHE A 41 8.37 21.39 0.58
C PHE A 41 8.69 22.15 -0.73
N ASP A 42 9.78 22.93 -0.74
CA ASP A 42 10.26 23.60 -1.96
C ASP A 42 10.84 22.59 -2.96
N ALA A 43 10.03 22.21 -3.94
CA ALA A 43 10.42 21.32 -5.01
C ALA A 43 11.12 22.02 -6.19
N SER A 44 11.32 23.34 -6.17
CA SER A 44 11.89 24.09 -7.29
C SER A 44 13.29 23.64 -7.75
N PRO A 45 14.19 23.13 -6.88
CA PRO A 45 15.51 22.65 -7.29
C PRO A 45 15.49 21.28 -7.98
N PHE A 46 14.37 20.56 -7.95
CA PHE A 46 14.27 19.19 -8.44
C PHE A 46 13.79 19.13 -9.90
N SER A 47 14.16 18.05 -10.60
CA SER A 47 13.72 17.80 -11.98
C SER A 47 12.23 17.45 -12.08
N CYS A 48 11.66 16.90 -11.02
CA CYS A 48 10.21 16.69 -10.85
C CYS A 48 9.72 17.62 -9.74
N LYS A 49 8.56 18.25 -9.93
CA LYS A 49 8.01 19.28 -9.02
C LYS A 49 6.58 18.98 -8.55
N PHE A 50 6.09 17.79 -8.87
CA PHE A 50 4.71 17.37 -8.65
C PHE A 50 4.66 15.95 -8.08
N GLY A 51 3.51 15.58 -7.51
CA GLY A 51 3.29 14.29 -6.90
C GLY A 51 1.82 14.09 -6.50
N GLY A 52 1.51 12.88 -6.04
CA GLY A 52 0.24 12.55 -5.40
C GLY A 52 0.34 12.77 -3.90
N GLU A 53 0.14 14.01 -3.43
CA GLU A 53 0.04 14.30 -1.99
C GLU A 53 -1.36 13.97 -1.45
N VAL A 54 -1.44 13.41 -0.25
CA VAL A 54 -2.70 13.29 0.50
C VAL A 54 -3.13 14.68 0.97
N LYS A 55 -4.35 15.09 0.60
CA LYS A 55 -4.86 16.46 0.78
C LYS A 55 -5.88 16.53 1.92
N GLY A 56 -5.86 17.61 2.71
CA GLY A 56 -6.88 17.87 3.73
C GLY A 56 -6.97 16.81 4.84
N PHE A 57 -5.88 16.08 5.08
CA PHE A 57 -5.81 15.02 6.08
C PHE A 57 -5.39 15.57 7.45
N ASP A 58 -6.15 15.26 8.49
CA ASP A 58 -5.84 15.58 9.88
C ASP A 58 -5.91 14.34 10.78
N ILE A 59 -4.74 13.86 11.20
CA ILE A 59 -4.61 12.70 12.08
C ILE A 59 -5.17 12.96 13.49
N ASN A 60 -5.23 14.22 13.94
CA ASN A 60 -5.70 14.57 15.28
C ASN A 60 -7.22 14.38 15.43
N ALA A 61 -7.95 14.26 14.32
CA ALA A 61 -9.35 13.86 14.32
C ALA A 61 -9.54 12.38 14.76
N LEU A 62 -8.47 11.57 14.72
CA LEU A 62 -8.52 10.11 14.96
C LEU A 62 -7.77 9.67 16.21
N ILE A 63 -6.74 10.41 16.61
CA ILE A 63 -5.92 10.14 17.80
C ILE A 63 -5.50 11.42 18.53
N PRO A 64 -5.16 11.36 19.83
CA PRO A 64 -4.67 12.53 20.56
C PRO A 64 -3.38 13.10 19.96
N GLU A 65 -3.28 14.44 19.92
CA GLU A 65 -2.11 15.17 19.39
C GLU A 65 -0.78 14.73 20.04
N LYS A 66 -0.82 14.44 21.34
CA LYS A 66 0.35 13.96 22.10
C LYS A 66 0.91 12.65 21.56
N GLU A 67 0.06 11.78 21.03
CA GLU A 67 0.46 10.53 20.40
C GLU A 67 0.91 10.78 18.96
N ALA A 68 0.13 11.56 18.20
CA ALA A 68 0.39 11.85 16.79
C ALA A 68 1.78 12.46 16.55
N ARG A 69 2.23 13.39 17.40
CA ARG A 69 3.55 14.05 17.26
C ARG A 69 4.76 13.12 17.41
N HIS A 70 4.54 11.87 17.84
CA HIS A 70 5.58 10.85 18.02
C HIS A 70 5.58 9.80 16.91
N MET A 71 4.96 10.12 15.77
CA MET A 71 4.83 9.26 14.60
C MET A 71 5.24 10.04 13.34
N ASP A 72 5.96 9.40 12.42
CA ASP A 72 6.14 9.95 11.07
C ASP A 72 4.84 9.84 10.25
N ARG A 73 4.72 10.63 9.18
CA ARG A 73 3.54 10.72 8.33
C ARG A 73 3.11 9.37 7.75
N PHE A 74 4.03 8.47 7.40
CA PHE A 74 3.64 7.14 6.89
C PHE A 74 2.85 6.32 7.93
N ILE A 75 3.14 6.51 9.22
CA ILE A 75 2.39 5.88 10.33
C ILE A 75 1.01 6.52 10.45
N HIS A 76 0.90 7.85 10.33
CA HIS A 76 -0.41 8.52 10.38
C HIS A 76 -1.35 8.00 9.31
N LEU A 77 -0.88 7.90 8.06
CA LEU A 77 -1.67 7.43 6.93
C LEU A 77 -2.07 5.95 7.12
N GLY A 78 -1.11 5.10 7.50
CA GLY A 78 -1.38 3.67 7.76
C GLY A 78 -2.34 3.43 8.91
N LEU A 79 -2.20 4.18 10.01
CA LEU A 79 -3.09 4.09 11.16
C LEU A 79 -4.50 4.58 10.82
N ALA A 80 -4.63 5.68 10.07
CA ALA A 80 -5.93 6.19 9.64
C ALA A 80 -6.69 5.19 8.75
N ALA A 81 -6.02 4.61 7.74
CA ALA A 81 -6.61 3.57 6.91
C ALA A 81 -6.98 2.31 7.73
N ALA A 82 -6.14 1.90 8.69
CA ALA A 82 -6.47 0.78 9.56
C ALA A 82 -7.67 1.06 10.48
N ILE A 83 -7.84 2.29 10.95
CA ILE A 83 -9.01 2.69 11.75
C ILE A 83 -10.29 2.58 10.92
N GLU A 84 -10.27 3.05 9.67
CA GLU A 84 -11.41 2.91 8.77
C GLU A 84 -11.73 1.43 8.49
N ALA A 85 -10.72 0.62 8.18
CA ALA A 85 -10.90 -0.81 7.90
C ALA A 85 -11.46 -1.60 9.10
N VAL A 86 -10.94 -1.35 10.31
CA VAL A 86 -11.43 -1.99 11.54
C VAL A 86 -12.87 -1.56 11.82
N ALA A 87 -13.18 -0.27 11.66
CA ALA A 87 -14.55 0.23 11.83
C ALA A 87 -15.52 -0.40 10.81
N ASP A 88 -15.16 -0.46 9.53
CA ASP A 88 -15.97 -1.06 8.45
C ASP A 88 -16.20 -2.56 8.66
N SER A 89 -15.20 -3.28 9.20
CA SER A 89 -15.33 -4.71 9.50
C SER A 89 -16.27 -5.04 10.65
N GLY A 90 -16.52 -4.09 11.56
CA GLY A 90 -17.33 -4.30 12.76
C GLY A 90 -16.71 -5.27 13.78
N LEU A 91 -15.37 -5.40 13.80
CA LEU A 91 -14.68 -6.17 14.83
C LEU A 91 -14.88 -5.55 16.22
N ALA A 92 -14.94 -6.42 17.24
CA ALA A 92 -14.91 -5.97 18.62
C ALA A 92 -13.55 -5.33 18.95
N THR A 93 -13.57 -4.24 19.73
CA THR A 93 -12.37 -3.52 20.16
C THR A 93 -12.54 -3.03 21.59
N GLY A 94 -11.45 -2.70 22.28
CA GLY A 94 -11.50 -2.20 23.65
C GLY A 94 -12.16 -3.18 24.60
N ASP A 95 -13.09 -2.69 25.44
CA ASP A 95 -13.76 -3.51 26.47
C ASP A 95 -14.69 -4.60 25.88
N ALA A 96 -15.10 -4.45 24.62
CA ALA A 96 -15.94 -5.44 23.93
C ALA A 96 -15.12 -6.61 23.35
N LEU A 97 -13.80 -6.47 23.27
CA LEU A 97 -12.91 -7.49 22.70
C LEU A 97 -12.56 -8.54 23.75
N ASP A 98 -12.93 -9.80 23.49
CA ASP A 98 -12.56 -10.91 24.35
C ASP A 98 -11.02 -11.12 24.38
N PRO A 99 -10.40 -11.37 25.55
CA PRO A 99 -8.95 -11.54 25.63
C PRO A 99 -8.39 -12.73 24.85
N GLU A 100 -9.15 -13.81 24.66
CA GLU A 100 -8.75 -14.96 23.85
C GLU A 100 -8.88 -14.62 22.36
N GLU A 101 -9.99 -14.01 21.94
CA GLU A 101 -10.18 -13.50 20.58
C GLU A 101 -9.07 -12.51 20.19
N ALA A 102 -8.67 -11.62 21.11
CA ALA A 102 -7.57 -10.69 20.88
C ALA A 102 -6.27 -11.37 20.43
N THR A 103 -5.97 -12.57 20.94
CA THR A 103 -4.75 -13.34 20.54
C THR A 103 -4.83 -13.93 19.14
N ARG A 104 -6.03 -13.92 18.55
CA ARG A 104 -6.33 -14.44 17.21
C ARG A 104 -6.45 -13.34 16.15
N ILE A 105 -6.33 -12.07 16.54
CA ILE A 105 -6.33 -10.92 15.64
C ILE A 105 -4.90 -10.37 15.52
N GLY A 106 -4.31 -10.42 14.32
CA GLY A 106 -2.97 -9.91 14.04
C GLY A 106 -2.96 -8.63 13.20
N CYS A 107 -1.76 -8.05 13.05
CA CYS A 107 -1.48 -6.84 12.28
C CYS A 107 -0.26 -7.05 11.38
N ASN A 108 -0.40 -6.74 10.09
CA ASN A 108 0.68 -6.78 9.10
C ASN A 108 0.50 -5.66 8.08
N ILE A 109 0.87 -4.45 8.48
CA ILE A 109 0.83 -3.27 7.62
C ILE A 109 2.27 -2.84 7.35
N GLY A 110 2.70 -3.02 6.11
CA GLY A 110 4.06 -2.75 5.67
C GLY A 110 4.28 -1.32 5.20
N SER A 111 5.55 -0.97 5.01
CA SER A 111 5.99 0.24 4.32
C SER A 111 7.29 -0.08 3.56
N GLY A 112 7.46 0.52 2.39
CA GLY A 112 8.60 0.22 1.53
C GLY A 112 9.88 0.86 2.05
N ILE A 113 9.79 2.11 2.55
CA ILE A 113 10.95 2.89 3.01
C ILE A 113 10.83 3.27 4.50
N GLY A 114 9.63 3.55 4.99
CA GLY A 114 9.38 4.00 6.36
C GLY A 114 9.50 5.51 6.53
N GLY A 115 9.93 5.95 7.71
CA GLY A 115 9.95 7.36 8.12
C GLY A 115 11.10 8.17 7.51
N LEU A 116 11.28 8.13 6.19
CA LEU A 116 12.30 8.89 5.48
C LEU A 116 12.23 10.41 5.77
N PRO A 117 11.06 11.06 5.78
CA PRO A 117 10.96 12.49 6.12
C PRO A 117 11.51 12.79 7.53
N LEU A 118 11.14 11.99 8.54
CA LEU A 118 11.67 12.15 9.89
C LEU A 118 13.18 11.85 9.97
N ILE A 119 13.68 10.85 9.24
CA ILE A 119 15.13 10.57 9.18
C ILE A 119 15.89 11.78 8.63
N GLU A 120 15.40 12.37 7.55
CA GLU A 120 15.95 13.59 6.94
C GLU A 120 15.96 14.75 7.93
N GLN A 121 14.82 15.04 8.55
CA GLN A 121 14.67 16.10 9.54
C GLN A 121 15.58 15.89 10.75
N MET A 122 15.61 14.67 11.31
CA MET A 122 16.38 14.36 12.50
C MET A 122 17.88 14.38 12.22
N HIS A 123 18.31 14.01 11.01
CA HIS A 123 19.69 14.17 10.60
C HIS A 123 20.08 15.66 10.55
N GLY A 124 19.23 16.53 10.01
CA GLY A 124 19.44 17.98 10.01
C GLY A 124 19.53 18.58 11.42
N GLU A 125 18.66 18.16 12.35
CA GLU A 125 18.75 18.57 13.76
C GLU A 125 20.05 18.06 14.42
N PHE A 126 20.46 16.84 14.12
CA PHE A 126 21.71 16.27 14.63
C PHE A 126 22.94 17.03 14.13
N THR A 127 23.05 17.33 12.84
CA THR A 127 24.21 18.02 12.27
C THR A 127 24.30 19.47 12.73
N SER A 128 23.17 20.15 12.85
CA SER A 128 23.12 21.57 13.22
C SER A 128 23.28 21.81 14.72
N ARG A 129 22.78 20.90 15.56
CA ARG A 129 22.63 21.13 17.02
C ARG A 129 23.17 20.00 17.90
N GLY A 130 23.72 18.95 17.31
CA GLY A 130 24.39 17.85 18.00
C GLY A 130 23.47 16.76 18.53
N ALA A 131 24.07 15.67 19.01
CA ALA A 131 23.40 14.42 19.40
C ALA A 131 22.29 14.57 20.46
N ARG A 132 22.35 15.60 21.32
CA ARG A 132 21.32 15.85 22.35
C ARG A 132 19.95 16.24 21.78
N ARG A 133 19.87 16.60 20.50
CA ARG A 133 18.60 16.91 19.82
C ARG A 133 17.90 15.70 19.25
N ILE A 134 18.55 14.53 19.24
CA ILE A 134 17.92 13.30 18.78
C ILE A 134 16.75 12.96 19.71
N SER A 135 15.53 12.93 19.15
CA SER A 135 14.33 12.59 19.89
C SER A 135 14.40 11.15 20.39
N PRO A 136 14.01 10.85 21.64
CA PRO A 136 13.89 9.46 22.10
C PRO A 136 12.85 8.67 21.31
N PHE A 137 11.94 9.35 20.61
CA PHE A 137 10.93 8.74 19.74
C PHE A 137 11.43 8.52 18.31
N PHE A 138 12.66 8.92 17.96
CA PHE A 138 13.14 8.84 16.58
C PHE A 138 13.02 7.43 16.00
N VAL A 139 13.51 6.42 16.72
CA VAL A 139 13.46 5.02 16.28
C VAL A 139 12.02 4.52 16.14
N PRO A 140 11.15 4.56 17.18
CA PRO A 140 9.78 4.08 17.05
C PRO A 140 8.91 4.92 16.10
N ALA A 141 9.30 6.15 15.78
CA ALA A 141 8.58 6.96 14.81
C ALA A 141 8.99 6.70 13.36
N SER A 142 10.11 5.99 13.10
CA SER A 142 10.68 5.83 11.75
C SER A 142 10.72 4.39 11.22
N ILE A 143 10.76 3.38 12.09
CA ILE A 143 10.83 1.98 11.67
C ILE A 143 9.47 1.47 11.16
N ILE A 144 9.49 0.74 10.05
CA ILE A 144 8.30 0.38 9.26
C ILE A 144 7.22 -0.37 10.04
N ASN A 145 7.59 -1.19 11.03
CA ASN A 145 6.65 -2.05 11.75
C ASN A 145 5.77 -1.31 12.75
N MET A 146 5.99 -0.01 12.92
CA MET A 146 5.28 0.78 13.92
C MET A 146 3.85 1.12 13.51
N ILE A 147 3.48 0.96 12.23
CA ILE A 147 2.07 0.97 11.84
C ILE A 147 1.33 -0.19 12.53
N SER A 148 1.78 -1.43 12.32
CA SER A 148 1.21 -2.62 12.96
C SER A 148 1.28 -2.53 14.49
N GLY A 149 2.37 -1.98 15.04
CA GLY A 149 2.52 -1.70 16.46
C GLY A 149 1.42 -0.77 17.01
N HIS A 150 1.20 0.37 16.35
CA HIS A 150 0.17 1.32 16.78
C HIS A 150 -1.26 0.78 16.62
N VAL A 151 -1.55 0.03 15.55
CA VAL A 151 -2.87 -0.61 15.37
C VAL A 151 -3.13 -1.65 16.46
N SER A 152 -2.14 -2.50 16.74
CA SER A 152 -2.22 -3.50 17.83
C SER A 152 -2.49 -2.84 19.19
N ILE A 153 -1.75 -1.77 19.52
CA ILE A 153 -1.94 -1.03 20.77
C ILE A 153 -3.32 -0.36 20.81
N LYS A 154 -3.74 0.28 19.71
CA LYS A 154 -5.00 1.04 19.67
C LYS A 154 -6.22 0.15 19.89
N PHE A 155 -6.23 -1.05 19.31
CA PHE A 155 -7.39 -1.93 19.34
C PHE A 155 -7.28 -3.10 20.32
N GLY A 156 -6.10 -3.34 20.89
CA GLY A 156 -5.86 -4.44 21.83
C GLY A 156 -5.60 -5.79 21.15
N PHE A 157 -5.27 -5.80 19.86
CA PHE A 157 -4.96 -7.02 19.09
C PHE A 157 -3.60 -7.60 19.49
N LYS A 158 -3.56 -8.91 19.75
CA LYS A 158 -2.42 -9.63 20.36
C LYS A 158 -1.92 -10.82 19.54
N GLY A 159 -2.47 -11.04 18.35
CA GLY A 159 -1.99 -12.03 17.39
C GLY A 159 -0.67 -11.62 16.72
N PRO A 160 -0.30 -12.25 15.59
CA PRO A 160 0.92 -11.94 14.87
C PRO A 160 1.03 -10.44 14.55
N ASN A 161 2.11 -9.79 15.00
CA ASN A 161 2.36 -8.37 14.76
C ASN A 161 3.69 -8.21 14.03
N ILE A 162 3.62 -8.00 12.72
CA ILE A 162 4.78 -7.94 11.83
C ILE A 162 4.63 -6.80 10.81
N ALA A 163 5.68 -6.56 10.03
CA ALA A 163 5.59 -5.74 8.84
C ALA A 163 6.52 -6.28 7.76
N ILE A 164 6.07 -6.21 6.52
CA ILE A 164 6.84 -6.57 5.34
C ILE A 164 7.39 -5.31 4.69
N ALA A 165 8.58 -5.40 4.11
CA ALA A 165 9.14 -4.38 3.22
C ALA A 165 9.71 -5.07 1.98
N THR A 166 9.09 -4.81 0.83
CA THR A 166 9.51 -5.30 -0.48
C THR A 166 9.27 -4.24 -1.55
N ALA A 167 9.60 -2.98 -1.23
CA ALA A 167 9.38 -1.82 -2.09
C ALA A 167 7.92 -1.75 -2.59
N CYS A 168 7.71 -1.66 -3.91
CA CYS A 168 6.41 -1.47 -4.55
C CYS A 168 5.38 -2.57 -4.27
N THR A 169 5.82 -3.77 -3.89
CA THR A 169 4.94 -4.92 -3.62
C THR A 169 4.60 -5.10 -2.15
N THR A 170 5.09 -4.21 -1.28
CA THR A 170 4.97 -4.34 0.19
C THR A 170 3.54 -4.61 0.65
N GLY A 171 2.57 -3.76 0.26
CA GLY A 171 1.16 -3.96 0.66
C GLY A 171 0.57 -5.28 0.16
N LEU A 172 0.83 -5.68 -1.08
CA LEU A 172 0.35 -6.97 -1.63
C LEU A 172 0.99 -8.16 -0.91
N HIS A 173 2.29 -8.10 -0.61
CA HIS A 173 2.96 -9.15 0.14
C HIS A 173 2.44 -9.23 1.57
N ALA A 174 2.17 -8.10 2.21
CA ALA A 174 1.58 -8.05 3.54
C ALA A 174 0.20 -8.71 3.58
N ILE A 175 -0.68 -8.38 2.64
CA ILE A 175 -2.01 -9.01 2.50
C ILE A 175 -1.87 -10.51 2.21
N GLY A 176 -1.07 -10.89 1.20
CA GLY A 176 -0.92 -12.28 0.80
C GLY A 176 -0.30 -13.18 1.87
N GLN A 177 0.71 -12.71 2.60
CA GLN A 177 1.29 -13.46 3.73
C GLN A 177 0.32 -13.53 4.92
N SER A 178 -0.47 -12.50 5.14
CA SER A 178 -1.52 -12.52 6.19
C SER A 178 -2.61 -13.55 5.88
N ALA A 179 -3.02 -13.65 4.60
CA ALA A 179 -3.93 -14.71 4.17
C ALA A 179 -3.32 -16.10 4.43
N ARG A 180 -2.02 -16.30 4.18
CA ARG A 180 -1.32 -17.56 4.48
C ARG A 180 -1.34 -17.92 5.97
N MET A 181 -1.17 -16.94 6.86
CA MET A 181 -1.25 -17.15 8.32
C MET A 181 -2.65 -17.61 8.75
N ILE A 182 -3.71 -16.99 8.21
CA ILE A 182 -5.10 -17.41 8.49
C ILE A 182 -5.36 -18.82 7.97
N GLU A 183 -4.96 -19.09 6.72
CA GLU A 183 -5.11 -20.41 6.08
C GLU A 183 -4.41 -21.53 6.86
N TYR A 184 -3.26 -21.22 7.46
CA TYR A 184 -2.47 -22.15 8.27
C TYR A 184 -3.00 -22.29 9.71
N GLY A 185 -3.85 -21.36 10.16
CA GLY A 185 -4.46 -21.38 11.49
C GLY A 185 -3.72 -20.58 12.56
N ASP A 186 -2.70 -19.80 12.18
CA ASP A 186 -1.91 -18.98 13.12
C ASP A 186 -2.75 -17.86 13.75
N CYS A 187 -3.75 -17.36 13.02
CA CYS A 187 -4.72 -16.37 13.46
C CYS A 187 -6.07 -16.58 12.74
N ASP A 188 -7.09 -15.86 13.18
CA ASP A 188 -8.43 -15.87 12.56
C ASP A 188 -8.72 -14.58 11.80
N VAL A 189 -8.06 -13.48 12.18
CA VAL A 189 -8.19 -12.15 11.58
C VAL A 189 -6.81 -11.52 11.41
N MET A 190 -6.62 -10.78 10.31
CA MET A 190 -5.46 -9.92 10.09
C MET A 190 -5.89 -8.55 9.58
N VAL A 191 -5.40 -7.50 10.24
CA VAL A 191 -5.39 -6.14 9.69
C VAL A 191 -4.14 -5.99 8.84
N ALA A 192 -4.28 -5.99 7.51
CA ALA A 192 -3.16 -6.14 6.59
C ALA A 192 -3.20 -5.13 5.44
N GLY A 193 -2.04 -4.64 5.01
CA GLY A 193 -1.97 -3.65 3.94
C GLY A 193 -0.60 -3.01 3.81
N GLY A 194 -0.59 -1.78 3.27
CA GLY A 194 0.64 -1.00 3.15
C GLY A 194 0.37 0.49 3.27
N ALA A 195 1.37 1.22 3.77
CA ALA A 195 1.40 2.67 3.78
C ALA A 195 2.77 3.19 3.31
N GLU A 196 2.78 4.38 2.74
CA GLU A 196 4.01 5.09 2.42
C GLU A 196 3.81 6.60 2.47
N SER A 197 4.85 7.30 2.94
CA SER A 197 4.98 8.74 2.78
C SER A 197 6.45 9.08 2.63
N THR A 198 6.92 9.13 1.39
CA THR A 198 8.29 9.56 1.04
C THR A 198 8.30 10.91 0.32
N MET A 199 7.23 11.69 0.49
CA MET A 199 7.13 13.07 0.01
C MET A 199 8.04 13.98 0.84
N SER A 200 9.34 13.90 0.59
CA SER A 200 10.38 14.74 1.17
C SER A 200 11.47 15.06 0.13
N PRO A 201 12.34 16.06 0.38
CA PRO A 201 13.45 16.37 -0.50
C PRO A 201 14.35 15.16 -0.81
N LEU A 202 14.70 14.32 0.17
CA LEU A 202 15.48 13.10 -0.08
C LEU A 202 14.70 12.02 -0.84
N GLY A 203 13.40 11.86 -0.56
CA GLY A 203 12.57 10.89 -1.27
C GLY A 203 12.44 11.25 -2.76
N LEU A 204 12.00 12.48 -3.04
CA LEU A 204 11.87 12.99 -4.40
C LEU A 204 13.24 13.02 -5.11
N GLY A 205 14.27 13.54 -4.44
CA GLY A 205 15.63 13.65 -4.97
C GLY A 205 16.25 12.29 -5.31
N GLY A 206 16.05 11.27 -4.47
CA GLY A 206 16.56 9.92 -4.71
C GLY A 206 16.00 9.30 -5.98
N PHE A 207 14.67 9.34 -6.17
CA PHE A 207 14.04 8.82 -7.38
C PHE A 207 14.31 9.70 -8.61
N ALA A 208 14.42 11.01 -8.45
CA ALA A 208 14.82 11.93 -9.52
C ALA A 208 16.25 11.63 -10.01
N ALA A 209 17.20 11.41 -9.09
CA ALA A 209 18.59 11.07 -9.42
C ALA A 209 18.68 9.71 -10.16
N ALA A 210 17.80 8.76 -9.82
CA ALA A 210 17.67 7.50 -10.54
C ALA A 210 16.98 7.63 -11.91
N ARG A 211 16.51 8.83 -12.28
CA ARG A 211 15.71 9.10 -13.50
C ARG A 211 14.46 8.22 -13.59
N ALA A 212 13.85 7.95 -12.43
CA ALA A 212 12.66 7.11 -12.36
C ALA A 212 11.35 7.92 -12.40
N LEU A 213 11.42 9.22 -12.10
CA LEU A 213 10.27 10.12 -12.05
C LEU A 213 10.00 10.78 -13.40
N SER A 214 8.71 11.01 -13.69
CA SER A 214 8.29 11.91 -14.78
C SER A 214 8.83 13.33 -14.55
N THR A 215 9.10 14.05 -15.64
CA THR A 215 9.57 15.45 -15.62
C THR A 215 8.63 16.41 -16.33
N ARG A 216 7.39 15.98 -16.59
CA ARG A 216 6.30 16.75 -17.21
C ARG A 216 5.72 17.80 -16.27
N ASN A 217 6.56 18.73 -15.84
CA ASN A 217 6.21 19.77 -14.87
C ASN A 217 5.23 20.80 -15.42
N ASP A 218 5.06 20.85 -16.75
CA ASP A 218 4.12 21.72 -17.46
C ASP A 218 2.67 21.20 -17.41
N ASP A 219 2.46 19.91 -17.17
CA ASP A 219 1.13 19.30 -17.05
C ASP A 219 1.12 18.13 -16.03
N PRO A 220 1.18 18.44 -14.71
CA PRO A 220 1.21 17.41 -13.66
C PRO A 220 0.00 16.46 -13.70
N ALA A 221 -1.19 16.97 -13.99
CA ALA A 221 -2.44 16.20 -13.93
C ALA A 221 -2.44 15.01 -14.90
N THR A 222 -1.68 15.09 -15.99
CA THR A 222 -1.55 14.05 -17.00
C THR A 222 -0.19 13.36 -17.00
N ALA A 223 0.71 13.67 -16.05
CA ALA A 223 2.06 13.12 -16.02
C ALA A 223 2.09 11.60 -15.78
N SER A 224 1.19 11.09 -14.93
CA SER A 224 0.99 9.64 -14.76
C SER A 224 0.09 9.10 -15.87
N ARG A 225 0.69 8.45 -16.86
CA ARG A 225 0.01 7.99 -18.08
C ARG A 225 0.44 6.56 -18.47
N PRO A 226 0.10 5.56 -17.66
CA PRO A 226 0.46 4.17 -17.92
C PRO A 226 0.14 3.73 -19.35
N TRP A 227 1.10 3.06 -19.99
CA TRP A 227 1.10 2.60 -21.39
C TRP A 227 1.01 3.67 -22.48
N ASP A 228 0.84 4.95 -22.15
CA ASP A 228 0.86 6.02 -23.14
C ASP A 228 2.22 6.09 -23.83
N LYS A 229 2.22 6.44 -25.12
CA LYS A 229 3.43 6.50 -25.94
C LYS A 229 4.44 7.53 -25.41
N ASP A 230 3.98 8.58 -24.74
CA ASP A 230 4.77 9.72 -24.27
C ASP A 230 5.01 9.66 -22.75
N ARG A 231 4.85 8.49 -22.12
CA ARG A 231 5.19 8.26 -20.71
C ARG A 231 6.70 8.34 -20.48
N ASP A 232 7.13 9.00 -19.42
CA ASP A 232 8.54 9.33 -19.18
C ASP A 232 9.05 8.96 -17.78
N GLY A 233 8.22 8.33 -16.95
CA GLY A 233 8.55 7.96 -15.58
C GLY A 233 7.30 7.87 -14.71
N PHE A 234 7.46 7.35 -13.49
CA PHE A 234 6.36 7.31 -12.54
C PHE A 234 6.16 8.66 -11.84
N VAL A 235 5.00 8.86 -11.26
CA VAL A 235 4.72 10.03 -10.39
C VAL A 235 4.71 9.55 -8.95
N LEU A 236 5.54 10.12 -8.08
CA LEU A 236 5.59 9.72 -6.67
C LEU A 236 4.27 10.08 -5.98
N GLY A 237 3.73 9.16 -5.17
CA GLY A 237 2.57 9.42 -4.34
C GLY A 237 2.77 8.91 -2.90
N GLU A 238 1.86 9.33 -2.02
CA GLU A 238 1.77 8.89 -0.63
C GLU A 238 0.35 8.44 -0.30
N GLY A 239 0.20 7.63 0.74
CA GLY A 239 -1.09 7.10 1.17
C GLY A 239 -0.98 5.73 1.82
N ALA A 240 -2.14 5.14 2.12
CA ALA A 240 -2.26 3.83 2.70
C ALA A 240 -3.56 3.15 2.26
N GLY A 241 -3.49 1.83 2.08
CA GLY A 241 -4.67 0.98 1.93
C GLY A 241 -4.54 -0.23 2.85
N VAL A 242 -5.60 -0.51 3.59
CA VAL A 242 -5.64 -1.55 4.62
C VAL A 242 -6.92 -2.34 4.47
N LEU A 243 -6.79 -3.66 4.57
CA LEU A 243 -7.88 -4.61 4.61
C LEU A 243 -7.98 -5.23 6.00
N VAL A 244 -9.19 -5.52 6.44
CA VAL A 244 -9.43 -6.57 7.42
C VAL A 244 -9.74 -7.84 6.64
N ILE A 245 -8.85 -8.82 6.77
CA ILE A 245 -9.05 -10.15 6.20
C ILE A 245 -9.28 -11.15 7.33
N GLU A 246 -10.15 -12.12 7.08
CA GLU A 246 -10.76 -12.90 8.14
C GLU A 246 -11.08 -14.29 7.66
N GLU A 247 -11.01 -15.26 8.57
CA GLU A 247 -11.42 -16.61 8.24
C GLU A 247 -12.92 -16.70 7.99
N TYR A 248 -13.30 -17.42 6.94
CA TYR A 248 -14.67 -17.43 6.43
C TYR A 248 -15.73 -17.87 7.44
N GLU A 249 -15.51 -18.95 8.19
CA GLU A 249 -16.50 -19.41 9.18
C GLU A 249 -16.54 -18.47 10.40
N HIS A 250 -15.41 -17.89 10.81
CA HIS A 250 -15.36 -16.81 11.80
C HIS A 250 -16.20 -15.59 11.36
N ALA A 251 -15.96 -15.08 10.15
CA ALA A 251 -16.70 -13.95 9.57
C ALA A 251 -18.21 -14.23 9.52
N LYS A 252 -18.61 -15.44 9.09
CA LYS A 252 -20.01 -15.86 9.06
C LYS A 252 -20.64 -15.94 10.44
N ALA A 253 -19.93 -16.50 11.43
CA ALA A 253 -20.45 -16.69 12.77
C ALA A 253 -20.85 -15.37 13.44
N ARG A 254 -20.10 -14.28 13.17
CA ARG A 254 -20.43 -12.94 13.66
C ARG A 254 -21.30 -12.10 12.71
N GLY A 255 -21.72 -12.65 11.57
CA GLY A 255 -22.56 -11.94 10.59
C GLY A 255 -21.85 -10.79 9.87
N ALA A 256 -20.54 -10.91 9.63
CA ALA A 256 -19.74 -9.89 8.97
C ALA A 256 -20.22 -9.61 7.53
N LYS A 257 -20.10 -8.35 7.09
CA LYS A 257 -20.14 -8.01 5.67
C LYS A 257 -18.91 -8.63 5.00
N ILE A 258 -19.11 -9.28 3.85
CA ILE A 258 -18.03 -9.89 3.06
C ILE A 258 -17.98 -9.20 1.70
N TYR A 259 -16.84 -8.59 1.37
CA TYR A 259 -16.61 -7.92 0.09
C TYR A 259 -16.20 -8.91 -1.01
N ALA A 260 -15.22 -9.75 -0.71
CA ALA A 260 -14.65 -10.72 -1.63
C ALA A 260 -13.92 -11.84 -0.86
N GLU A 261 -13.53 -12.89 -1.59
CA GLU A 261 -12.66 -13.96 -1.08
C GLU A 261 -11.26 -13.82 -1.70
N ILE A 262 -10.22 -13.95 -0.88
CA ILE A 262 -8.84 -14.01 -1.35
C ILE A 262 -8.52 -15.47 -1.65
N ILE A 263 -8.52 -15.82 -2.93
CA ILE A 263 -8.35 -17.22 -3.37
C ILE A 263 -6.91 -17.55 -3.77
N GLY A 264 -6.08 -16.57 -4.13
CA GLY A 264 -4.75 -16.82 -4.67
C GLY A 264 -3.70 -15.79 -4.29
N PHE A 265 -2.48 -16.26 -4.06
CA PHE A 265 -1.31 -15.43 -3.85
C PHE A 265 -0.08 -16.04 -4.53
N GLY A 266 0.66 -15.22 -5.28
CA GLY A 266 1.84 -15.62 -6.04
C GLY A 266 3.00 -14.64 -5.87
N LEU A 267 4.21 -15.18 -5.80
CA LEU A 267 5.44 -14.44 -5.54
C LEU A 267 6.57 -14.94 -6.45
N SER A 268 7.41 -14.02 -6.90
CA SER A 268 8.62 -14.35 -7.65
C SER A 268 9.66 -13.26 -7.51
N GLY A 269 10.94 -13.64 -7.57
CA GLY A 269 12.03 -12.72 -7.87
C GLY A 269 12.46 -12.82 -9.32
N ASP A 270 12.90 -11.69 -9.89
CA ASP A 270 13.39 -11.62 -11.26
C ASP A 270 14.78 -12.25 -11.43
N GLY A 271 15.62 -12.15 -10.40
CA GLY A 271 17.02 -12.59 -10.46
C GLY A 271 17.83 -11.89 -11.56
N TYR A 272 17.47 -10.63 -11.88
CA TYR A 272 17.94 -9.93 -13.08
C TYR A 272 18.59 -8.57 -12.79
N HIS A 273 17.81 -7.53 -12.52
CA HIS A 273 18.28 -6.17 -12.29
C HIS A 273 17.61 -5.58 -11.05
N MET A 274 18.29 -4.66 -10.35
CA MET A 274 17.81 -4.13 -9.06
C MET A 274 16.52 -3.30 -9.18
N THR A 275 16.40 -2.48 -10.24
CA THR A 275 15.32 -1.48 -10.38
C THR A 275 14.56 -1.59 -11.70
N ALA A 276 14.91 -2.54 -12.56
CA ALA A 276 14.30 -2.71 -13.88
C ALA A 276 13.62 -4.09 -13.94
N PRO A 277 12.28 -4.15 -14.04
CA PRO A 277 11.58 -5.43 -14.07
C PRO A 277 11.87 -6.15 -15.38
N ASN A 278 12.00 -7.47 -15.35
CA ASN A 278 11.98 -8.29 -16.55
C ASN A 278 10.55 -8.77 -16.87
N VAL A 279 10.40 -9.60 -17.90
CA VAL A 279 9.11 -10.18 -18.30
C VAL A 279 8.78 -11.46 -17.51
N ASP A 280 9.80 -12.26 -17.17
CA ASP A 280 9.62 -13.62 -16.65
C ASP A 280 9.16 -13.66 -15.18
N GLY A 281 9.69 -12.78 -14.33
CA GLY A 281 9.28 -12.68 -12.93
C GLY A 281 7.78 -12.36 -12.81
N PRO A 282 7.30 -11.22 -13.32
CA PRO A 282 5.88 -10.87 -13.30
C PRO A 282 4.98 -11.95 -13.92
N ARG A 283 5.42 -12.61 -15.00
CA ARG A 283 4.70 -13.76 -15.58
C ARG A 283 4.54 -14.89 -14.57
N ARG A 284 5.63 -15.29 -13.89
CA ARG A 284 5.62 -16.38 -12.91
C ARG A 284 4.81 -16.04 -11.67
N SER A 285 4.84 -14.79 -11.18
CA SER A 285 4.01 -14.41 -10.03
C SER A 285 2.52 -14.53 -10.36
N MET A 286 2.08 -14.03 -11.53
CA MET A 286 0.70 -14.18 -11.98
C MET A 286 0.29 -15.65 -12.15
N GLN A 287 1.12 -16.47 -12.81
CA GLN A 287 0.86 -17.90 -12.95
C GLN A 287 0.81 -18.64 -11.61
N MET A 288 1.66 -18.25 -10.65
CA MET A 288 1.63 -18.81 -9.30
C MET A 288 0.36 -18.44 -8.56
N ALA A 289 -0.13 -17.19 -8.70
CA ALA A 289 -1.39 -16.76 -8.10
C ALA A 289 -2.59 -17.52 -8.69
N LEU A 290 -2.68 -17.64 -10.02
CA LEU A 290 -3.71 -18.43 -10.72
C LEU A 290 -3.70 -19.90 -10.26
N LYS A 291 -2.52 -20.51 -10.24
CA LYS A 291 -2.34 -21.89 -9.76
C LYS A 291 -2.76 -22.03 -8.29
N ASN A 292 -2.45 -21.05 -7.45
CA ASN A 292 -2.81 -21.09 -6.04
C ASN A 292 -4.32 -20.94 -5.81
N ALA A 293 -4.98 -20.14 -6.64
CA ALA A 293 -6.43 -19.98 -6.67
C ALA A 293 -7.17 -21.17 -7.30
N GLY A 294 -6.47 -22.02 -8.05
CA GLY A 294 -7.10 -23.12 -8.78
C GLY A 294 -8.01 -22.63 -9.91
N VAL A 295 -7.72 -21.45 -10.47
CA VAL A 295 -8.48 -20.85 -11.57
C VAL A 295 -7.64 -20.81 -12.85
N ASN A 296 -8.31 -20.92 -13.99
CA ASN A 296 -7.69 -20.74 -15.29
C ASN A 296 -7.60 -19.26 -15.64
N ALA A 297 -6.69 -18.92 -16.56
CA ALA A 297 -6.47 -17.56 -17.00
C ALA A 297 -7.73 -16.92 -17.61
N ASP A 298 -8.57 -17.70 -18.30
CA ASP A 298 -9.81 -17.26 -18.94
C ASP A 298 -10.97 -16.97 -17.97
N GLN A 299 -10.76 -17.23 -16.67
CA GLN A 299 -11.70 -16.91 -15.60
C GLN A 299 -11.40 -15.56 -14.92
N VAL A 300 -10.35 -14.85 -15.35
CA VAL A 300 -10.02 -13.52 -14.80
C VAL A 300 -10.61 -12.44 -15.69
N ASP A 301 -11.50 -11.63 -15.13
CA ASP A 301 -12.18 -10.57 -15.87
C ASP A 301 -11.40 -9.26 -15.90
N TYR A 302 -10.69 -8.97 -14.80
CA TYR A 302 -10.03 -7.69 -14.56
C TYR A 302 -8.67 -7.88 -13.88
N LEU A 303 -7.69 -7.10 -14.33
CA LEU A 303 -6.37 -6.98 -13.75
C LEU A 303 -6.07 -5.51 -13.48
N ASN A 304 -6.02 -5.14 -12.20
CA ASN A 304 -5.43 -3.87 -11.79
C ASN A 304 -3.90 -4.01 -11.83
N ALA A 305 -3.27 -3.34 -12.78
CA ALA A 305 -1.87 -3.54 -13.10
C ALA A 305 -0.93 -2.78 -12.16
N HIS A 306 0.35 -3.17 -12.19
CA HIS A 306 1.40 -2.35 -11.61
C HIS A 306 1.51 -1.01 -12.36
N GLY A 307 1.51 -1.01 -13.70
CA GLY A 307 1.34 0.15 -14.60
C GLY A 307 1.91 1.45 -14.04
N THR A 308 3.24 1.55 -13.96
CA THR A 308 3.93 2.66 -13.28
C THR A 308 4.12 3.89 -14.15
N SER A 309 3.68 3.86 -15.42
CA SER A 309 3.96 4.94 -16.38
C SER A 309 5.45 5.04 -16.73
N THR A 310 6.20 3.94 -16.57
CA THR A 310 7.61 3.87 -16.97
C THR A 310 7.74 3.21 -18.35
N PRO A 311 8.67 3.66 -19.22
CA PRO A 311 8.82 3.10 -20.56
C PRO A 311 9.03 1.58 -20.57
N LEU A 312 9.99 1.10 -19.76
CA LEU A 312 10.34 -0.31 -19.69
C LEU A 312 9.34 -1.13 -18.88
N GLY A 313 8.89 -0.62 -17.73
CA GLY A 313 8.02 -1.34 -16.81
C GLY A 313 6.69 -1.71 -17.46
N ASP A 314 5.98 -0.73 -18.03
CA ASP A 314 4.67 -0.95 -18.64
C ASP A 314 4.74 -1.89 -19.87
N ALA A 315 5.83 -1.80 -20.64
CA ALA A 315 6.07 -2.68 -21.79
C ALA A 315 6.33 -4.12 -21.35
N ASN A 316 7.17 -4.31 -20.33
CA ASN A 316 7.51 -5.63 -19.82
C ASN A 316 6.31 -6.26 -19.09
N GLU A 317 5.53 -5.49 -18.35
CA GLU A 317 4.30 -5.96 -17.73
C GLU A 317 3.26 -6.39 -18.78
N THR A 318 3.08 -5.62 -19.86
CA THR A 318 2.20 -6.01 -20.97
C THR A 318 2.61 -7.35 -21.57
N ASN A 319 3.91 -7.58 -21.76
CA ASN A 319 4.43 -8.84 -22.28
C ASN A 319 4.27 -9.99 -21.27
N ALA A 320 4.45 -9.70 -19.99
CA ALA A 320 4.23 -10.68 -18.92
C ALA A 320 2.76 -11.11 -18.85
N ILE A 321 1.82 -10.17 -18.97
CA ILE A 321 0.37 -10.44 -19.00
C ILE A 321 0.04 -11.33 -20.21
N LYS A 322 0.54 -11.00 -21.40
CA LYS A 322 0.34 -11.85 -22.61
C LYS A 322 0.86 -13.27 -22.40
N LEU A 323 2.02 -13.44 -21.77
CA LEU A 323 2.59 -14.76 -21.52
C LEU A 323 1.88 -15.53 -20.38
N ALA A 324 1.33 -14.82 -19.39
CA ALA A 324 0.62 -15.45 -18.28
C ALA A 324 -0.81 -15.85 -18.65
N PHE A 325 -1.51 -15.01 -19.44
CA PHE A 325 -2.91 -15.17 -19.78
C PHE A 325 -3.17 -15.72 -21.19
N GLY A 326 -2.14 -15.82 -22.04
CA GLY A 326 -2.25 -16.34 -23.40
C GLY A 326 -3.26 -15.54 -24.24
N ASP A 327 -4.12 -16.26 -24.99
CA ASP A 327 -5.13 -15.64 -25.85
C ASP A 327 -6.15 -14.79 -25.08
N HIS A 328 -6.38 -15.11 -23.80
CA HIS A 328 -7.32 -14.35 -22.95
C HIS A 328 -6.84 -12.94 -22.64
N ALA A 329 -5.54 -12.66 -22.76
CA ALA A 329 -4.99 -11.32 -22.55
C ALA A 329 -5.64 -10.24 -23.45
N LYS A 330 -6.27 -10.63 -24.57
CA LYS A 330 -7.01 -9.71 -25.47
C LYS A 330 -8.43 -9.39 -25.01
N LYS A 331 -8.97 -10.18 -24.08
CA LYS A 331 -10.33 -10.02 -23.51
C LYS A 331 -10.30 -9.48 -22.08
N LEU A 332 -9.20 -9.71 -21.38
CA LEU A 332 -8.95 -9.21 -20.03
C LEU A 332 -9.00 -7.67 -20.01
N VAL A 333 -9.78 -7.11 -19.07
CA VAL A 333 -9.74 -5.67 -18.81
C VAL A 333 -8.51 -5.38 -17.95
N VAL A 334 -7.65 -4.47 -18.42
CA VAL A 334 -6.47 -4.03 -17.68
C VAL A 334 -6.53 -2.52 -17.50
N ASN A 335 -6.31 -2.05 -16.27
CA ASN A 335 -6.12 -0.63 -15.98
C ASN A 335 -4.94 -0.43 -15.02
N SER A 336 -4.61 0.84 -14.77
CA SER A 336 -3.72 1.21 -13.67
C SER A 336 -4.31 2.44 -12.97
N THR A 337 -4.73 2.26 -11.72
CA THR A 337 -5.21 3.37 -10.88
C THR A 337 -4.11 4.36 -10.50
N LYS A 338 -2.83 4.00 -10.67
CA LYS A 338 -1.69 4.92 -10.53
C LYS A 338 -1.73 6.09 -11.51
N SER A 339 -2.50 5.99 -12.59
CA SER A 339 -2.82 7.14 -13.46
C SER A 339 -3.46 8.31 -12.69
N MET A 340 -4.18 8.01 -11.61
CA MET A 340 -4.87 8.99 -10.77
C MET A 340 -4.17 9.18 -9.43
N THR A 341 -3.73 8.10 -8.79
CA THR A 341 -3.15 8.16 -7.43
C THR A 341 -1.65 8.45 -7.43
N GLY A 342 -0.96 8.26 -8.55
CA GLY A 342 0.49 8.15 -8.58
C GLY A 342 0.96 6.81 -8.01
N HIS A 343 2.26 6.65 -7.85
CA HIS A 343 2.86 5.44 -7.33
C HIS A 343 3.19 5.61 -5.83
N LEU A 344 2.36 4.98 -4.99
CA LEU A 344 2.48 5.00 -3.53
C LEU A 344 3.55 4.04 -2.97
N LEU A 345 4.47 3.55 -3.80
CA LEU A 345 5.53 2.61 -3.40
C LEU A 345 4.97 1.46 -2.54
N GLY A 346 5.36 1.35 -1.26
CA GLY A 346 4.88 0.30 -0.37
C GLY A 346 3.38 0.35 -0.04
N GLY A 347 2.75 1.53 -0.16
CA GLY A 347 1.31 1.73 -0.01
C GLY A 347 0.49 1.34 -1.25
N ALA A 348 1.13 1.19 -2.42
CA ALA A 348 0.44 0.94 -3.69
C ALA A 348 -0.39 -0.35 -3.65
N GLY A 349 0.23 -1.47 -3.26
CA GLY A 349 -0.46 -2.74 -3.17
C GLY A 349 -1.63 -2.79 -2.17
N GLY A 350 -1.59 -1.91 -1.15
CA GLY A 350 -2.69 -1.73 -0.21
C GLY A 350 -3.87 -1.04 -0.88
N ILE A 351 -3.67 0.17 -1.41
CA ILE A 351 -4.75 0.96 -2.03
C ILE A 351 -5.34 0.27 -3.27
N GLU A 352 -4.55 -0.54 -3.97
CA GLU A 352 -4.97 -1.28 -5.16
C GLU A 352 -5.79 -2.54 -4.84
N SER A 353 -5.83 -2.92 -3.56
CA SER A 353 -6.65 -4.02 -3.06
C SER A 353 -7.97 -3.54 -2.41
N VAL A 354 -8.12 -2.22 -2.23
CA VAL A 354 -9.28 -1.56 -1.61
C VAL A 354 -10.27 -1.11 -2.68
#